data_AF-A0AAV8EXW7-F1
#
_entry.id   AF-A0AAV8EXW7-F1
#
_cell.length_a   1.000
_cell.length_b   1.000
_cell.length_c   1.000
_cell.angle_alpha   90.00
_cell.angle_beta   90.00
_cell.angle_gamma   90.00
#
_symmetry.space_group_name_H-M   'P 1'
#
loop_
_entity.id
_entity.type
_entity.pdbx_description
1 polymer ?
#
loop_
_entity_poly.entity_id
_entity_poly.type
_entity_poly.pdbx_seq_one_letter_code
_entity_poly.pdbx_strand_id
1 'polypeptide(L)'
;MTNYKQIVAVSTERTRKYLFPCTFYTFDSSSAKEREGHTKQNAAKVNAETRIYEKQREGESLKQEVKVSTEVKIFENQRTAEVAQANADLAMKKAAWEKDTRLKQVEAEKAVALRDAELQMEVEKKNAMRQTEKLKADILSKAVVDYEMKVQEANRDLYQKQKAAEAMLYEQERAADARRAAAEAAFFARQREVEAELYSKQKEAEGLVALGKAQSQYLTSLLDALGGNYFALRDYLMINKGMYQEIARINADGIKGLQPKISVWNTNGQGDEGGAMNEVAEFYRKVPPLMTIVQDQTGIQPIQWMAGFSNNFDGRSTANAITDNDGHTQSDRHLSAVVDGNVIAKVSEE
;
A
#
# COMPACT_ATOMS: atom_id res chain seq x y z
N MET A 1 30.44 -18.48 119.08
CA MET A 1 29.29 -17.70 119.60
C MET A 1 28.05 -18.58 119.46
N THR A 2 27.19 -18.90 120.43
CA THR A 2 27.17 -18.89 121.93
C THR A 2 25.82 -19.57 122.34
N ASN A 3 25.55 -20.23 123.47
CA ASN A 3 26.19 -20.45 124.78
C ASN A 3 26.05 -21.95 125.19
N TYR A 4 26.99 -22.57 125.93
CA TYR A 4 26.95 -22.89 127.39
C TYR A 4 25.62 -23.51 127.92
N LYS A 5 25.53 -24.76 128.42
CA LYS A 5 26.29 -25.55 129.45
C LYS A 5 25.80 -25.29 130.91
N GLN A 6 25.52 -26.38 131.65
CA GLN A 6 25.23 -26.62 133.10
C GLN A 6 24.18 -27.76 133.20
N ILE A 7 23.85 -28.49 134.28
CA ILE A 7 24.49 -29.03 135.52
C ILE A 7 23.63 -30.29 135.83
N VAL A 8 24.13 -31.54 135.82
CA VAL A 8 24.93 -32.31 136.82
C VAL A 8 24.27 -32.50 138.21
N ALA A 9 23.90 -33.78 138.45
CA ALA A 9 23.60 -34.53 139.68
C ALA A 9 23.84 -33.96 141.10
N VAL A 10 22.91 -34.30 142.01
CA VAL A 10 23.06 -34.49 143.48
C VAL A 10 22.10 -35.64 143.86
N SER A 11 22.55 -36.88 144.03
CA SER A 11 23.18 -37.51 145.21
C SER A 11 22.27 -37.71 146.43
N THR A 12 22.16 -38.98 146.82
CA THR A 12 21.45 -39.59 147.94
C THR A 12 21.96 -39.22 149.35
N GLU A 13 21.12 -39.58 150.34
CA GLU A 13 21.45 -40.05 151.71
C GLU A 13 21.66 -39.08 152.91
N ARG A 14 21.34 -39.66 154.09
CA ARG A 14 21.67 -39.28 155.50
C ARG A 14 20.72 -38.31 156.24
N THR A 15 20.40 -38.47 157.53
CA THR A 15 20.61 -39.60 158.49
C THR A 15 19.67 -39.53 159.71
N ARG A 16 19.41 -40.71 160.30
CA ARG A 16 19.09 -41.03 161.71
C ARG A 16 19.42 -39.97 162.78
N LYS A 17 18.63 -39.95 163.87
CA LYS A 17 18.98 -40.45 165.23
C LYS A 17 17.91 -40.10 166.28
N TYR A 18 17.53 -41.06 167.13
CA TYR A 18 17.61 -41.02 168.61
C TYR A 18 17.41 -42.45 169.15
N LEU A 19 17.90 -42.75 170.36
CA LEU A 19 18.24 -44.12 170.78
C LEU A 19 18.12 -44.29 172.32
N PHE A 20 17.35 -45.29 172.80
CA PHE A 20 17.41 -45.91 174.16
C PHE A 20 17.14 -45.04 175.41
N PRO A 21 17.04 -45.62 176.64
CA PRO A 21 16.44 -46.92 177.03
C PRO A 21 15.51 -46.83 178.29
N CYS A 22 14.71 -47.87 178.58
CA CYS A 22 14.67 -48.52 179.91
C CYS A 22 13.81 -49.80 179.95
N THR A 23 14.07 -50.64 180.96
CA THR A 23 13.55 -52.00 181.21
C THR A 23 12.25 -52.04 182.05
N PHE A 24 11.42 -53.10 181.95
CA PHE A 24 11.23 -54.17 182.97
C PHE A 24 10.05 -55.13 182.60
N TYR A 25 10.22 -56.44 182.87
CA TYR A 25 9.30 -57.63 183.00
C TYR A 25 7.75 -57.46 182.83
N THR A 26 6.92 -58.44 182.44
CA THR A 26 7.00 -59.93 182.43
C THR A 26 5.86 -60.55 181.55
N PHE A 27 5.85 -61.89 181.44
CA PHE A 27 4.67 -62.77 181.30
C PHE A 27 4.20 -63.20 179.88
N ASP A 28 3.30 -64.20 179.84
CA ASP A 28 3.53 -65.44 179.09
C ASP A 28 2.41 -65.82 178.07
N SER A 29 2.74 -66.76 177.20
CA SER A 29 1.87 -67.70 176.46
C SER A 29 1.04 -67.27 175.22
N SER A 30 1.40 -67.90 174.10
CA SER A 30 0.52 -68.43 173.02
C SER A 30 -0.61 -67.58 172.39
N SER A 31 -0.32 -66.91 171.25
CA SER A 31 -1.30 -66.67 170.16
C SER A 31 -0.70 -66.16 168.81
N ALA A 32 0.59 -66.37 168.55
CA ALA A 32 1.31 -65.64 167.49
C ALA A 32 1.40 -66.29 166.09
N LYS A 33 0.92 -67.52 165.86
CA LYS A 33 1.29 -68.32 164.66
C LYS A 33 0.28 -68.36 163.50
N GLU A 34 -0.94 -67.82 163.64
CA GLU A 34 -1.96 -67.87 162.56
C GLU A 34 -2.11 -66.56 161.78
N ARG A 35 -1.64 -65.42 162.32
CA ARG A 35 -1.75 -64.10 161.63
C ARG A 35 -0.69 -63.87 160.54
N GLU A 36 0.42 -64.62 160.53
CA GLU A 36 1.45 -64.50 159.49
C GLU A 36 1.09 -65.22 158.17
N GLY A 37 0.23 -66.24 158.23
CA GLY A 37 -0.21 -66.98 157.03
C GLY A 37 -1.09 -66.12 156.12
N HIS A 38 -2.12 -65.49 156.69
CA HIS A 38 -3.07 -64.67 155.95
C HIS A 38 -2.44 -63.39 155.35
N THR A 39 -1.46 -62.78 156.03
CA THR A 39 -0.75 -61.60 155.50
C THR A 39 0.16 -61.94 154.31
N LYS A 40 0.88 -63.07 154.36
CA LYS A 40 1.69 -63.55 153.22
C LYS A 40 0.81 -63.98 152.03
N GLN A 41 -0.36 -64.59 152.28
CA GLN A 41 -1.30 -64.96 151.21
C GLN A 41 -2.00 -63.74 150.57
N ASN A 42 -2.40 -62.72 151.35
CA ASN A 42 -2.97 -61.50 150.77
C ASN A 42 -1.93 -60.72 149.94
N ALA A 43 -0.69 -60.60 150.42
CA ALA A 43 0.38 -59.97 149.65
C ALA A 43 0.64 -60.71 148.33
N ALA A 44 0.60 -62.05 148.32
CA ALA A 44 0.74 -62.84 147.10
C ALA A 44 -0.43 -62.65 146.11
N LYS A 45 -1.69 -62.61 146.60
CA LYS A 45 -2.86 -62.34 145.75
C LYS A 45 -2.81 -60.93 145.14
N VAL A 46 -2.58 -59.90 145.95
CA VAL A 46 -2.50 -58.51 145.47
C VAL A 46 -1.36 -58.34 144.47
N ASN A 47 -0.18 -58.92 144.69
CA ASN A 47 0.92 -58.87 143.72
C ASN A 47 0.63 -59.63 142.41
N ALA A 48 -0.13 -60.72 142.46
CA ALA A 48 -0.56 -61.44 141.26
C ALA A 48 -1.62 -60.64 140.48
N GLU A 49 -2.62 -60.09 141.16
CA GLU A 49 -3.67 -59.24 140.59
C GLU A 49 -3.07 -57.96 139.99
N THR A 50 -2.10 -57.32 140.67
CA THR A 50 -1.38 -56.15 140.17
C THR A 50 -0.61 -56.46 138.88
N ARG A 51 0.13 -57.58 138.82
CA ARG A 51 0.84 -58.00 137.60
C ARG A 51 -0.09 -58.36 136.44
N ILE A 52 -1.26 -58.93 136.72
CA ILE A 52 -2.27 -59.21 135.69
C ILE A 52 -2.84 -57.88 135.16
N TYR A 53 -3.14 -56.93 136.05
CA TYR A 53 -3.65 -55.61 135.69
C TYR A 53 -2.62 -54.76 134.92
N GLU A 54 -1.34 -54.79 135.32
CA GLU A 54 -0.22 -54.16 134.60
C GLU A 54 -0.12 -54.72 133.18
N LYS A 55 -0.03 -56.05 133.01
CA LYS A 55 0.05 -56.67 131.68
C LYS A 55 -1.20 -56.49 130.84
N GLN A 56 -2.38 -56.42 131.45
CA GLN A 56 -3.61 -56.12 130.73
C GLN A 56 -3.61 -54.67 130.23
N ARG A 57 -3.19 -53.72 131.06
CA ARG A 57 -3.07 -52.30 130.70
C ARG A 57 -1.96 -52.06 129.66
N GLU A 58 -0.83 -52.75 129.74
CA GLU A 58 0.21 -52.78 128.70
C GLU A 58 -0.35 -53.34 127.38
N GLY A 59 -1.10 -54.45 127.44
CA GLY A 59 -1.75 -55.03 126.26
C GLY A 59 -2.83 -54.13 125.66
N GLU A 60 -3.52 -53.32 126.46
CA GLU A 60 -4.46 -52.30 125.99
C GLU A 60 -3.74 -51.07 125.42
N SER A 61 -2.64 -50.61 126.04
CA SER A 61 -1.78 -49.53 125.51
C SER A 61 -1.20 -49.93 124.15
N LEU A 62 -0.58 -51.11 124.04
CA LEU A 62 -0.04 -51.62 122.78
C LEU A 62 -1.13 -51.80 121.70
N LYS A 63 -2.35 -52.21 122.07
CA LYS A 63 -3.49 -52.24 121.14
C LYS A 63 -3.89 -50.83 120.68
N GLN A 64 -3.86 -49.83 121.57
CA GLN A 64 -4.16 -48.44 121.21
C GLN A 64 -3.04 -47.81 120.38
N GLU A 65 -1.77 -48.01 120.73
CA GLU A 65 -0.59 -47.56 120.00
C GLU A 65 -0.52 -48.18 118.59
N VAL A 66 -0.80 -49.49 118.46
CA VAL A 66 -0.89 -50.14 117.14
C VAL A 66 -2.06 -49.58 116.33
N LYS A 67 -3.25 -49.40 116.94
CA LYS A 67 -4.40 -48.76 116.26
C LYS A 67 -4.06 -47.37 115.75
N VAL A 68 -3.58 -46.49 116.63
CA VAL A 68 -3.15 -45.13 116.28
C VAL A 68 -2.04 -45.15 115.25
N SER A 69 -1.04 -46.05 115.35
CA SER A 69 0.01 -46.20 114.34
C SER A 69 -0.55 -46.66 112.98
N THR A 70 -1.54 -47.56 112.96
CA THR A 70 -2.20 -47.98 111.72
C THR A 70 -3.06 -46.88 111.14
N GLU A 71 -3.79 -46.12 111.95
CA GLU A 71 -4.60 -44.96 111.53
C GLU A 71 -3.71 -43.85 110.96
N VAL A 72 -2.58 -43.54 111.62
CA VAL A 72 -1.57 -42.61 111.12
C VAL A 72 -0.99 -43.09 109.78
N LYS A 73 -0.61 -44.37 109.67
CA LYS A 73 -0.08 -44.93 108.40
C LYS A 73 -1.12 -44.94 107.28
N ILE A 74 -2.39 -45.21 107.59
CA ILE A 74 -3.50 -45.14 106.62
C ILE A 74 -3.68 -43.68 106.16
N PHE A 75 -3.64 -42.72 107.08
CA PHE A 75 -3.72 -41.30 106.76
C PHE A 75 -2.50 -40.79 105.97
N GLU A 76 -1.29 -41.24 106.28
CA GLU A 76 -0.08 -40.95 105.51
C GLU A 76 -0.16 -41.53 104.09
N ASN A 77 -0.64 -42.77 103.94
CA ASN A 77 -0.85 -43.41 102.64
C ASN A 77 -1.95 -42.72 101.83
N GLN A 78 -3.05 -42.32 102.47
CA GLN A 78 -4.13 -41.54 101.84
C GLN A 78 -3.60 -40.18 101.39
N ARG A 79 -2.92 -39.44 102.26
CA ARG A 79 -2.39 -38.11 101.97
C ARG A 79 -1.28 -38.13 100.91
N THR A 80 -0.45 -39.17 100.88
CA THR A 80 0.55 -39.34 99.81
C THR A 80 -0.10 -39.73 98.49
N ALA A 81 -1.17 -40.54 98.50
CA ALA A 81 -1.98 -40.84 97.32
C ALA A 81 -2.71 -39.59 96.78
N GLU A 82 -3.31 -38.78 97.66
CA GLU A 82 -3.94 -37.49 97.32
C GLU A 82 -2.93 -36.49 96.74
N VAL A 83 -1.73 -36.38 97.34
CA VAL A 83 -0.65 -35.54 96.80
C VAL A 83 -0.14 -36.06 95.46
N ALA A 84 -0.05 -37.39 95.27
CA ALA A 84 0.32 -37.99 93.99
C ALA A 84 -0.74 -37.74 92.90
N GLN A 85 -2.03 -37.87 93.24
CA GLN A 85 -3.15 -37.54 92.35
C GLN A 85 -3.15 -36.05 91.99
N ALA A 86 -3.04 -35.15 92.98
CA ALA A 86 -2.98 -33.71 92.75
C ALA A 86 -1.77 -33.32 91.88
N ASN A 87 -0.61 -33.96 92.07
CA ASN A 87 0.57 -33.75 91.23
C ASN A 87 0.38 -34.29 89.80
N ALA A 88 -0.28 -35.44 89.64
CA ALA A 88 -0.62 -36.00 88.33
C ALA A 88 -1.63 -35.10 87.57
N ASP A 89 -2.68 -34.62 88.24
CA ASP A 89 -3.66 -33.68 87.68
C ASP A 89 -3.02 -32.33 87.32
N LEU A 90 -2.10 -31.84 88.16
CA LEU A 90 -1.33 -30.62 87.90
C LEU A 90 -0.38 -30.81 86.71
N ALA A 91 0.26 -31.97 86.58
CA ALA A 91 1.09 -32.31 85.42
C ALA A 91 0.24 -32.43 84.13
N MET A 92 -0.94 -33.07 84.20
CA MET A 92 -1.89 -33.17 83.09
C MET A 92 -2.40 -31.80 82.65
N LYS A 93 -2.75 -30.91 83.59
CA LYS A 93 -3.16 -29.53 83.29
C LYS A 93 -2.03 -28.72 82.67
N LYS A 94 -0.79 -28.82 83.18
CA LYS A 94 0.39 -28.20 82.57
C LYS A 94 0.63 -28.71 81.15
N ALA A 95 0.61 -30.02 80.92
CA ALA A 95 0.78 -30.62 79.60
C ALA A 95 -0.34 -30.20 78.62
N ALA A 96 -1.58 -30.05 79.11
CA ALA A 96 -2.69 -29.53 78.30
C ALA A 96 -2.48 -28.07 77.90
N TRP A 97 -2.02 -27.21 78.82
CA TRP A 97 -1.69 -25.80 78.52
C TRP A 97 -0.46 -25.66 77.61
N GLU A 98 0.58 -26.50 77.77
CA GLU A 98 1.72 -26.56 76.85
C GLU A 98 1.30 -27.03 75.46
N LYS A 99 0.37 -27.99 75.36
CA LYS A 99 -0.19 -28.42 74.07
C LYS A 99 -1.01 -27.30 73.42
N ASP A 100 -1.89 -26.63 74.16
CA ASP A 100 -2.72 -25.53 73.64
C ASP A 100 -1.88 -24.33 73.19
N THR A 101 -0.85 -23.95 73.97
CA THR A 101 0.09 -22.88 73.58
C THR A 101 0.91 -23.25 72.35
N ARG A 102 1.43 -24.48 72.25
CA ARG A 102 2.14 -24.95 71.04
C ARG A 102 1.22 -25.04 69.83
N LEU A 103 -0.03 -25.50 69.99
CA LEU A 103 -1.00 -25.51 68.90
C LEU A 103 -1.27 -24.08 68.40
N LYS A 104 -1.52 -23.12 69.30
CA LYS A 104 -1.73 -21.72 68.93
C LYS A 104 -0.51 -21.06 68.29
N GLN A 105 0.71 -21.42 68.72
CA GLN A 105 1.95 -20.99 68.07
C GLN A 105 2.05 -21.54 66.64
N VAL A 106 1.86 -22.85 66.45
CA VAL A 106 1.90 -23.48 65.13
C VAL A 106 0.77 -22.97 64.24
N GLU A 107 -0.44 -22.77 64.74
CA GLU A 107 -1.57 -22.18 64.00
C GLU A 107 -1.25 -20.75 63.56
N ALA A 108 -0.64 -19.93 64.42
CA ALA A 108 -0.19 -18.59 64.06
C ALA A 108 0.94 -18.62 63.01
N GLU A 109 1.95 -19.47 63.16
CA GLU A 109 3.04 -19.65 62.19
C GLU A 109 2.52 -20.15 60.83
N LYS A 110 1.57 -21.09 60.83
CA LYS A 110 0.94 -21.59 59.61
C LYS A 110 0.02 -20.55 58.97
N ALA A 111 -0.68 -19.73 59.76
CA ALA A 111 -1.46 -18.62 59.23
C ALA A 111 -0.56 -17.57 58.55
N VAL A 112 0.59 -17.23 59.14
CA VAL A 112 1.59 -16.35 58.49
C VAL A 112 2.14 -16.98 57.22
N ALA A 113 2.60 -18.25 57.27
CA ALA A 113 3.14 -18.94 56.10
C ALA A 113 2.14 -19.10 54.95
N LEU A 114 0.84 -19.28 55.24
CA LEU A 114 -0.21 -19.29 54.23
C LEU A 114 -0.39 -17.91 53.59
N ARG A 115 -0.37 -16.83 54.38
CA ARG A 115 -0.44 -15.45 53.84
C ARG A 115 0.78 -15.10 53.00
N ASP A 116 1.97 -15.50 53.41
CA ASP A 116 3.19 -15.28 52.64
C ASP A 116 3.15 -16.04 51.31
N ALA A 117 2.65 -17.29 51.30
CA ALA A 117 2.45 -18.07 50.09
C ALA A 117 1.37 -17.48 49.15
N GLU A 118 0.24 -17.03 49.70
CA GLU A 118 -0.81 -16.30 48.96
C GLU A 118 -0.24 -15.04 48.29
N LEU A 119 0.51 -14.22 49.06
CA LEU A 119 1.14 -12.99 48.58
C LEU A 119 2.19 -13.28 47.50
N GLN A 120 3.00 -14.33 47.66
CA GLN A 120 3.99 -14.72 46.65
C GLN A 120 3.32 -15.18 45.35
N MET A 121 2.27 -16.01 45.43
CA MET A 121 1.45 -16.40 44.27
C MET A 121 0.82 -15.17 43.59
N GLU A 122 0.33 -14.19 44.35
CA GLU A 122 -0.18 -12.95 43.78
C GLU A 122 0.90 -12.13 43.07
N VAL A 123 2.10 -12.02 43.65
CA VAL A 123 3.23 -11.30 43.05
C VAL A 123 3.68 -11.98 41.75
N GLU A 124 3.81 -13.30 41.73
CA GLU A 124 4.14 -14.07 40.53
C GLU A 124 3.07 -13.91 39.45
N LYS A 125 1.78 -14.01 39.81
CA LYS A 125 0.66 -13.77 38.89
C LYS A 125 0.66 -12.34 38.34
N LYS A 126 0.88 -11.32 39.18
CA LYS A 126 0.99 -9.91 38.77
C LYS A 126 2.20 -9.66 37.88
N ASN A 127 3.34 -10.31 38.15
CA ASN A 127 4.54 -10.21 37.31
C ASN A 127 4.32 -10.87 35.94
N ALA A 128 3.69 -12.04 35.88
CA ALA A 128 3.31 -12.70 34.63
C ALA A 128 2.32 -11.85 33.82
N MET A 129 1.27 -11.31 34.46
CA MET A 129 0.33 -10.39 33.79
C MET A 129 1.06 -9.17 33.23
N ARG A 130 1.89 -8.48 34.02
CA ARG A 130 2.70 -7.32 33.59
C ARG A 130 3.62 -7.66 32.41
N GLN A 131 4.22 -8.85 32.37
CA GLN A 131 5.03 -9.29 31.23
C GLN A 131 4.17 -9.49 29.97
N THR A 132 3.00 -10.13 30.08
CA THR A 132 2.10 -10.28 28.92
C THR A 132 1.52 -8.95 28.43
N GLU A 133 1.23 -8.01 29.34
CA GLU A 133 0.77 -6.67 29.01
C GLU A 133 1.88 -5.87 28.31
N LYS A 134 3.11 -5.93 28.81
CA LYS A 134 4.27 -5.31 28.15
C LYS A 134 4.49 -5.89 26.77
N LEU A 135 4.50 -7.21 26.60
CA LEU A 135 4.67 -7.85 25.29
C LEU A 135 3.53 -7.49 24.33
N LYS A 136 2.29 -7.42 24.81
CA LYS A 136 1.15 -6.92 24.02
C LYS A 136 1.35 -5.46 23.60
N ALA A 137 1.77 -4.59 24.50
CA ALA A 137 2.05 -3.18 24.19
C ALA A 137 3.22 -3.04 23.17
N ASP A 138 4.31 -3.81 23.34
CA ASP A 138 5.46 -3.82 22.44
C ASP A 138 5.09 -4.37 21.04
N ILE A 139 4.17 -5.34 20.94
CA ILE A 139 3.67 -5.88 19.66
C ILE A 139 2.66 -4.92 19.01
N LEU A 140 1.71 -4.38 19.78
CA LEU A 140 0.69 -3.47 19.27
C LEU A 140 1.30 -2.14 18.81
N SER A 141 2.25 -1.58 19.55
CA SER A 141 2.96 -0.35 19.14
C SER A 141 3.75 -0.56 17.84
N LYS A 142 4.46 -1.68 17.70
CA LYS A 142 5.12 -2.04 16.42
C LYS A 142 4.13 -2.21 15.29
N ALA A 143 3.03 -2.93 15.51
CA ALA A 143 2.00 -3.15 14.49
C ALA A 143 1.31 -1.83 14.05
N VAL A 144 1.10 -0.89 14.96
CA VAL A 144 0.58 0.45 14.65
C VAL A 144 1.59 1.25 13.83
N VAL A 145 2.87 1.28 14.22
CA VAL A 145 3.92 1.97 13.46
C VAL A 145 4.12 1.35 12.08
N ASP A 146 4.14 0.02 11.96
CA ASP A 146 4.23 -0.69 10.67
C ASP A 146 3.02 -0.42 9.76
N TYR A 147 1.83 -0.27 10.35
CA TYR A 147 0.62 0.10 9.63
C TYR A 147 0.69 1.57 9.15
N GLU A 148 1.08 2.50 10.04
CA GLU A 148 1.25 3.91 9.70
C GLU A 148 2.31 4.11 8.60
N MET A 149 3.47 3.43 8.69
CA MET A 149 4.50 3.47 7.64
C MET A 149 3.93 3.03 6.29
N LYS A 150 3.21 1.90 6.22
CA LYS A 150 2.60 1.41 4.98
C LYS A 150 1.53 2.35 4.43
N VAL A 151 0.74 3.00 5.29
CA VAL A 151 -0.23 4.02 4.89
C VAL A 151 0.47 5.25 4.32
N GLN A 152 1.57 5.71 4.93
CA GLN A 152 2.36 6.83 4.42
C GLN A 152 3.08 6.50 3.11
N GLU A 153 3.61 5.28 2.96
CA GLU A 153 4.20 4.78 1.71
C GLU A 153 3.16 4.72 0.59
N ALA A 154 1.99 4.13 0.84
CA ALA A 154 0.90 4.07 -0.14
C ALA A 154 0.42 5.47 -0.55
N ASN A 155 0.27 6.40 0.41
CA ASN A 155 -0.11 7.79 0.14
C ASN A 155 0.96 8.54 -0.66
N ARG A 156 2.24 8.33 -0.36
CA ARG A 156 3.37 8.88 -1.12
C ARG A 156 3.35 8.38 -2.56
N ASP A 157 3.19 7.09 -2.77
CA ASP A 157 3.17 6.48 -4.10
C ASP A 157 1.97 6.97 -4.93
N LEU A 158 0.81 7.12 -4.29
CA LEU A 158 -0.39 7.71 -4.89
C LEU A 158 -0.12 9.16 -5.30
N TYR A 159 0.44 9.98 -4.42
CA TYR A 159 0.79 11.37 -4.70
C TYR A 159 1.84 11.51 -5.81
N GLN A 160 2.86 10.65 -5.83
CA GLN A 160 3.86 10.61 -6.89
C GLN A 160 3.25 10.27 -8.25
N LYS A 161 2.37 9.26 -8.30
CA LYS A 161 1.64 8.89 -9.53
C LYS A 161 0.71 10.00 -10.00
N GLN A 162 -0.01 10.66 -9.10
CA GLN A 162 -0.84 11.83 -9.42
C GLN A 162 0.00 12.96 -10.00
N LYS A 163 1.10 13.35 -9.35
CA LYS A 163 1.96 14.44 -9.84
C LYS A 163 2.68 14.10 -11.16
N ALA A 164 3.06 12.84 -11.36
CA ALA A 164 3.60 12.38 -12.65
C ALA A 164 2.54 12.44 -13.77
N ALA A 165 1.31 12.00 -13.50
CA ALA A 165 0.22 12.07 -14.47
C ALA A 165 -0.18 13.52 -14.79
N GLU A 166 -0.27 14.39 -13.78
CA GLU A 166 -0.56 15.82 -13.93
C GLU A 166 0.55 16.53 -14.73
N ALA A 167 1.83 16.22 -14.48
CA ALA A 167 2.94 16.75 -15.27
C ALA A 167 2.86 16.31 -16.74
N MET A 168 2.61 15.02 -17.00
CA MET A 168 2.46 14.48 -18.36
C MET A 168 1.27 15.11 -19.11
N LEU A 169 0.14 15.33 -18.43
CA LEU A 169 -1.01 16.02 -19.00
C LEU A 169 -0.69 17.49 -19.30
N TYR A 170 -0.04 18.21 -18.37
CA TYR A 170 0.37 19.59 -18.55
C TYR A 170 1.33 19.77 -19.73
N GLU A 171 2.32 18.87 -19.88
CA GLU A 171 3.22 18.85 -21.02
C GLU A 171 2.48 18.59 -22.34
N GLN A 172 1.51 17.67 -22.35
CA GLN A 172 0.68 17.39 -23.53
C GLN A 172 -0.23 18.55 -23.91
N GLU A 173 -0.91 19.18 -22.94
CA GLU A 173 -1.72 20.38 -23.15
C GLU A 173 -0.87 21.53 -23.71
N ARG A 174 0.28 21.82 -23.09
CA ARG A 174 1.22 22.84 -23.58
C ARG A 174 1.74 22.54 -24.98
N ALA A 175 2.07 21.28 -25.28
CA ALA A 175 2.51 20.89 -26.61
C ALA A 175 1.38 20.96 -27.66
N ALA A 176 0.14 20.64 -27.28
CA ALA A 176 -1.04 20.74 -28.14
C ALA A 176 -1.38 22.21 -28.43
N ASP A 177 -1.37 23.08 -27.42
CA ASP A 177 -1.63 24.51 -27.59
C ASP A 177 -0.52 25.21 -28.38
N ALA A 178 0.75 24.84 -28.16
CA ALA A 178 1.85 25.33 -29.00
C ALA A 178 1.69 24.90 -30.47
N ARG A 179 1.22 23.67 -30.73
CA ARG A 179 0.91 23.20 -32.09
C ARG A 179 -0.31 23.91 -32.70
N ARG A 180 -1.36 24.17 -31.92
CA ARG A 180 -2.53 24.96 -32.35
C ARG A 180 -2.11 26.38 -32.73
N ALA A 181 -1.42 27.09 -31.83
CA ALA A 181 -0.93 28.44 -32.09
C ALA A 181 0.00 28.51 -33.32
N ALA A 182 0.88 27.52 -33.50
CA ALA A 182 1.72 27.43 -34.69
C ALA A 182 0.91 27.17 -35.98
N ALA A 183 -0.10 26.31 -35.94
CA ALA A 183 -0.98 26.03 -37.07
C ALA A 183 -1.88 27.23 -37.43
N GLU A 184 -2.43 27.91 -36.42
CA GLU A 184 -3.22 29.15 -36.57
C GLU A 184 -2.37 30.28 -37.15
N ALA A 185 -1.14 30.47 -36.66
CA ALA A 185 -0.19 31.43 -37.21
C ALA A 185 0.17 31.12 -38.67
N ALA A 186 0.41 29.84 -39.01
CA ALA A 186 0.71 29.42 -40.37
C ALA A 186 -0.51 29.57 -41.31
N PHE A 187 -1.72 29.31 -40.83
CA PHE A 187 -2.96 29.52 -41.58
C PHE A 187 -3.17 31.02 -41.85
N PHE A 188 -3.03 31.86 -40.82
CA PHE A 188 -3.20 33.31 -40.95
C PHE A 188 -2.14 33.96 -41.84
N ALA A 189 -0.90 33.48 -41.81
CA ALA A 189 0.15 33.89 -42.74
C ALA A 189 -0.24 33.60 -44.19
N ARG A 190 -0.62 32.35 -44.50
CA ARG A 190 -1.07 31.96 -45.85
C ARG A 190 -2.32 32.70 -46.30
N GLN A 191 -3.27 32.93 -45.40
CA GLN A 191 -4.47 33.71 -45.71
C GLN A 191 -4.08 35.13 -46.15
N ARG A 192 -3.19 35.80 -45.42
CA ARG A 192 -2.70 37.14 -45.78
C ARG A 192 -1.89 37.16 -47.08
N GLU A 193 -1.09 36.13 -47.35
CA GLU A 193 -0.36 35.98 -48.61
C GLU A 193 -1.35 35.89 -49.80
N VAL A 194 -2.34 35.00 -49.71
CA VAL A 194 -3.37 34.82 -50.76
C VAL A 194 -4.26 36.06 -50.91
N GLU A 195 -4.65 36.73 -49.82
CA GLU A 195 -5.39 37.99 -49.86
C GLU A 195 -4.58 39.12 -50.53
N ALA A 196 -3.27 39.19 -50.27
CA ALA A 196 -2.38 40.17 -50.90
C ALA A 196 -2.18 39.88 -52.40
N GLU A 197 -2.01 38.60 -52.79
CA GLU A 197 -1.93 38.19 -54.19
C GLU A 197 -3.23 38.49 -54.94
N LEU A 198 -4.39 38.14 -54.36
CA LEU A 198 -5.70 38.43 -54.93
C LEU A 198 -5.91 39.94 -55.08
N TYR A 199 -5.52 40.74 -54.09
CA TYR A 199 -5.58 42.19 -54.18
C TYR A 199 -4.67 42.76 -55.28
N SER A 200 -3.44 42.26 -55.42
CA SER A 200 -2.54 42.63 -56.53
C SER A 200 -3.18 42.32 -57.88
N LYS A 201 -3.68 41.09 -58.06
CA LYS A 201 -4.30 40.65 -59.32
C LYS A 201 -5.58 41.41 -59.64
N GLN A 202 -6.39 41.75 -58.63
CA GLN A 202 -7.55 42.62 -58.81
C GLN A 202 -7.12 44.02 -59.25
N LYS A 203 -6.07 44.61 -58.67
CA LYS A 203 -5.58 45.93 -59.07
C LYS A 203 -4.93 45.94 -60.45
N GLU A 204 -4.22 44.87 -60.82
CA GLU A 204 -3.73 44.65 -62.19
C GLU A 204 -4.90 44.59 -63.19
N ALA A 205 -5.95 43.84 -62.88
CA ALA A 205 -7.14 43.72 -63.73
C ALA A 205 -7.93 45.04 -63.83
N GLU A 206 -8.13 45.76 -62.73
CA GLU A 206 -8.73 47.09 -62.72
C GLU A 206 -7.92 48.08 -63.57
N GLY A 207 -6.59 48.02 -63.51
CA GLY A 207 -5.68 48.79 -64.34
C GLY A 207 -5.81 48.48 -65.83
N LEU A 208 -5.85 47.20 -66.20
CA LEU A 208 -6.08 46.76 -67.59
C LEU A 208 -7.46 47.17 -68.11
N VAL A 209 -8.51 47.09 -67.29
CA VAL A 209 -9.84 47.57 -67.65
C VAL A 209 -9.87 49.09 -67.81
N ALA A 210 -9.15 49.85 -66.98
CA ALA A 210 -9.02 51.30 -67.13
C ALA A 210 -8.27 51.67 -68.42
N LEU A 211 -7.16 51.00 -68.73
CA LEU A 211 -6.44 51.18 -69.99
C LEU A 211 -7.28 50.80 -71.21
N GLY A 212 -8.01 49.68 -71.16
CA GLY A 212 -8.93 49.26 -72.23
C GLY A 212 -10.08 50.25 -72.44
N LYS A 213 -10.65 50.81 -71.36
CA LYS A 213 -11.65 51.89 -71.43
C LYS A 213 -11.06 53.16 -72.05
N ALA A 214 -9.86 53.57 -71.65
CA ALA A 214 -9.18 54.74 -72.22
C ALA A 214 -8.87 54.55 -73.71
N GLN A 215 -8.38 53.37 -74.11
CA GLN A 215 -8.14 53.02 -75.53
C GLN A 215 -9.45 53.00 -76.34
N SER A 216 -10.52 52.43 -75.77
CA SER A 216 -11.85 52.42 -76.41
C SER A 216 -12.38 53.84 -76.60
N GLN A 217 -12.37 54.67 -75.55
CA GLN A 217 -12.78 56.08 -75.61
C GLN A 217 -11.96 56.88 -76.63
N TYR A 218 -10.64 56.68 -76.69
CA TYR A 218 -9.77 57.28 -77.69
C TYR A 218 -10.19 56.88 -79.11
N LEU A 219 -10.36 55.58 -79.37
CA LEU A 219 -10.78 55.06 -80.67
C LEU A 219 -12.18 55.55 -81.08
N THR A 220 -13.14 55.61 -80.15
CA THR A 220 -14.47 56.19 -80.39
C THR A 220 -14.38 57.67 -80.73
N SER A 221 -13.66 58.47 -79.93
CA SER A 221 -13.50 59.90 -80.20
C SER A 221 -12.84 60.20 -81.55
N LEU A 222 -11.91 59.34 -81.99
CA LEU A 222 -11.28 59.43 -83.29
C LEU A 222 -12.20 58.97 -84.43
N LEU A 223 -13.03 57.94 -84.21
CA LEU A 223 -14.06 57.51 -85.16
C LEU A 223 -15.13 58.60 -85.36
N ASP A 224 -15.57 59.24 -84.28
CA ASP A 224 -16.55 60.33 -84.30
C ASP A 224 -15.99 61.56 -85.04
N ALA A 225 -14.73 61.93 -84.78
CA ALA A 225 -14.04 63.00 -85.50
C ALA A 225 -13.85 62.70 -87.01
N LEU A 226 -13.78 61.43 -87.39
CA LEU A 226 -13.73 60.96 -88.78
C LEU A 226 -15.13 60.70 -89.38
N GLY A 227 -16.21 61.16 -88.72
CA GLY A 227 -17.58 61.04 -89.21
C GLY A 227 -18.10 59.60 -89.31
N GLY A 228 -17.58 58.68 -88.49
CA GLY A 228 -17.97 57.28 -88.49
C GLY A 228 -17.34 56.41 -89.59
N ASN A 229 -16.42 56.96 -90.40
CA ASN A 229 -15.81 56.18 -91.49
C ASN A 229 -14.71 55.23 -90.98
N TYR A 230 -15.08 53.96 -90.81
CA TYR A 230 -14.19 52.89 -90.38
C TYR A 230 -12.92 52.73 -91.23
N PHE A 231 -12.99 52.90 -92.55
CA PHE A 231 -11.84 52.72 -93.45
C PHE A 231 -10.76 53.78 -93.18
N ALA A 232 -11.16 55.04 -93.06
CA ALA A 232 -10.26 56.15 -92.75
C ALA A 232 -9.58 55.96 -91.38
N LEU A 233 -10.33 55.50 -90.37
CA LEU A 233 -9.78 55.18 -89.04
C LEU A 233 -8.76 54.04 -89.12
N ARG A 234 -9.10 52.95 -89.81
CA ARG A 234 -8.21 51.79 -89.96
C ARG A 234 -6.89 52.19 -90.60
N ASP A 235 -6.95 52.90 -91.72
CA ASP A 235 -5.76 53.28 -92.47
C ASP A 235 -4.92 54.31 -91.71
N TYR A 236 -5.54 55.27 -91.00
CA TYR A 236 -4.83 56.15 -90.06
C TYR A 236 -4.08 55.35 -88.97
N LEU A 237 -4.73 54.37 -88.35
CA LEU A 237 -4.11 53.52 -87.33
C LEU A 237 -2.96 52.66 -87.91
N MET A 238 -3.12 52.14 -89.13
CA MET A 238 -2.07 51.37 -89.82
C MET A 238 -0.85 52.22 -90.16
N ILE A 239 -1.05 53.48 -90.57
CA ILE A 239 0.02 54.44 -90.85
C ILE A 239 0.70 54.87 -89.54
N ASN A 240 -0.06 55.30 -88.53
CA ASN A 240 0.45 55.82 -87.27
C ASN A 240 1.24 54.76 -86.48
N LYS A 241 0.76 53.52 -86.44
CA LYS A 241 1.48 52.38 -85.82
C LYS A 241 2.63 51.83 -86.67
N GLY A 242 2.95 52.44 -87.82
CA GLY A 242 4.05 52.01 -88.69
C GLY A 242 3.85 50.63 -89.33
N MET A 243 2.61 50.11 -89.39
CA MET A 243 2.36 48.71 -89.77
C MET A 243 2.85 48.39 -91.20
N TYR A 244 2.79 49.36 -92.11
CA TYR A 244 3.36 49.22 -93.47
C TYR A 244 4.89 49.08 -93.47
N GLN A 245 5.60 49.77 -92.55
CA GLN A 245 7.06 49.62 -92.41
C GLN A 245 7.42 48.25 -91.83
N GLU A 246 6.62 47.76 -90.88
CA GLU A 246 6.84 46.44 -90.27
C GLU A 246 6.53 45.30 -91.26
N ILE A 247 5.44 45.40 -92.04
CA ILE A 247 5.14 44.46 -93.13
C ILE A 247 6.25 44.49 -94.19
N ALA A 248 6.75 45.66 -94.57
CA ALA A 248 7.88 45.77 -95.50
C ALA A 248 9.15 45.12 -94.95
N ARG A 249 9.44 45.28 -93.64
CA ARG A 249 10.57 44.60 -92.97
C ARG A 249 10.41 43.09 -92.96
N ILE A 250 9.26 42.58 -92.50
CA ILE A 250 8.97 41.14 -92.43
C ILE A 250 9.03 40.50 -93.83
N ASN A 251 8.49 41.18 -94.85
CA ASN A 251 8.59 40.71 -96.23
C ASN A 251 10.05 40.71 -96.74
N ALA A 252 10.83 41.75 -96.42
CA ALA A 252 12.24 41.81 -96.78
C ALA A 252 13.08 40.73 -96.07
N ASP A 253 12.83 40.47 -94.78
CA ASP A 253 13.51 39.42 -94.01
C ASP A 253 13.08 38.00 -94.48
N GLY A 254 11.82 37.81 -94.86
CA GLY A 254 11.34 36.58 -95.51
C GLY A 254 12.01 36.34 -96.88
N ILE A 255 12.11 37.38 -97.71
CA ILE A 255 12.84 37.37 -99.00
C ILE A 255 14.35 37.21 -98.81
N LYS A 256 14.90 37.54 -97.64
CA LYS A 256 16.32 37.34 -97.28
C LYS A 256 16.60 35.94 -96.73
N GLY A 257 15.63 35.34 -96.04
CA GLY A 257 15.70 33.95 -95.57
C GLY A 257 15.54 32.93 -96.70
N LEU A 258 14.69 33.25 -97.69
CA LEU A 258 14.75 32.62 -99.00
C LEU A 258 16.03 33.10 -99.69
N GLN A 259 17.01 32.22 -99.91
CA GLN A 259 18.14 32.53 -100.80
C GLN A 259 17.76 32.10 -102.22
N PRO A 260 17.20 32.97 -103.09
CA PRO A 260 17.01 32.60 -104.47
C PRO A 260 18.38 32.36 -105.11
N LYS A 261 18.65 31.13 -105.53
CA LYS A 261 19.67 30.88 -106.55
C LYS A 261 19.18 31.49 -107.85
N ILE A 262 19.45 32.78 -108.04
CA ILE A 262 19.21 33.48 -109.30
C ILE A 262 20.19 32.90 -110.32
N SER A 263 19.76 31.86 -111.06
CA SER A 263 20.48 31.35 -112.21
C SER A 263 20.34 32.38 -113.35
N VAL A 264 21.28 33.33 -113.39
CA VAL A 264 21.40 34.25 -114.51
C VAL A 264 21.76 33.43 -115.75
N TRP A 265 20.81 33.30 -116.69
CA TRP A 265 21.09 32.79 -118.03
C TRP A 265 21.99 33.80 -118.75
N ASN A 266 23.31 33.60 -118.65
CA ASN A 266 24.28 34.37 -119.41
C ASN A 266 24.39 33.79 -120.83
N THR A 267 23.47 34.17 -121.70
CA THR A 267 23.55 33.85 -123.14
C THR A 267 24.68 34.63 -123.80
N ASN A 268 25.85 33.99 -124.00
CA ASN A 268 26.82 34.39 -125.04
C ASN A 268 27.90 33.32 -125.32
N GLY A 269 27.85 32.74 -126.54
CA GLY A 269 29.02 32.30 -127.32
C GLY A 269 29.47 30.83 -127.25
N GLN A 270 29.38 30.12 -128.40
CA GLN A 270 29.98 28.81 -128.75
C GLN A 270 29.70 27.62 -127.78
N GLY A 271 29.11 26.47 -128.16
CA GLY A 271 29.22 25.71 -129.42
C GLY A 271 30.47 24.80 -129.36
N ASP A 272 30.43 23.46 -129.43
CA ASP A 272 29.36 22.45 -129.57
C ASP A 272 29.86 21.12 -128.94
N GLU A 273 29.14 19.99 -128.80
CA GLU A 273 27.90 19.50 -129.44
C GLU A 273 27.11 18.59 -128.45
N GLY A 274 25.85 18.24 -128.76
CA GLY A 274 25.20 16.99 -128.32
C GLY A 274 24.75 16.86 -126.86
N GLY A 275 23.55 17.35 -126.52
CA GLY A 275 22.97 17.10 -125.18
C GLY A 275 21.55 17.60 -124.87
N ALA A 276 20.97 18.49 -125.68
CA ALA A 276 19.76 19.26 -125.35
C ALA A 276 18.46 18.45 -125.09
N MET A 277 18.44 17.13 -125.26
CA MET A 277 17.31 16.27 -124.90
C MET A 277 17.41 15.60 -123.51
N ASN A 278 18.62 15.48 -122.92
CA ASN A 278 18.76 14.81 -121.62
C ASN A 278 18.29 15.70 -120.45
N GLU A 279 18.49 17.01 -120.53
CA GLU A 279 18.12 17.94 -119.44
C GLU A 279 16.60 18.18 -119.36
N VAL A 280 15.92 18.23 -120.51
CA VAL A 280 14.45 18.27 -120.57
C VAL A 280 13.86 16.92 -120.10
N ALA A 281 14.48 15.79 -120.45
CA ALA A 281 14.07 14.48 -119.95
C ALA A 281 14.26 14.32 -118.44
N GLU A 282 15.28 14.95 -117.83
CA GLU A 282 15.43 14.99 -116.37
C GLU A 282 14.37 15.85 -115.66
N PHE A 283 13.97 16.98 -116.26
CA PHE A 283 12.88 17.79 -115.71
C PHE A 283 11.55 17.02 -115.75
N TYR A 284 11.21 16.42 -116.91
CA TYR A 284 10.01 15.60 -117.06
C TYR A 284 10.00 14.33 -116.19
N ARG A 285 11.16 13.74 -115.86
CA ARG A 285 11.24 12.62 -114.90
C ARG A 285 11.02 13.02 -113.43
N LYS A 286 11.25 14.28 -113.06
CA LYS A 286 11.15 14.76 -111.67
C LYS A 286 9.77 15.34 -111.32
N VAL A 287 8.94 15.68 -112.30
CA VAL A 287 7.57 16.18 -112.09
C VAL A 287 6.63 15.14 -111.47
N PRO A 288 6.55 13.87 -111.93
CA PRO A 288 5.59 12.91 -111.36
C PRO A 288 5.81 12.61 -109.87
N PRO A 289 7.02 12.34 -109.36
CA PRO A 289 7.23 12.04 -107.93
C PRO A 289 7.02 13.23 -106.99
N LEU A 290 7.14 14.48 -107.48
CA LEU A 290 6.90 15.68 -106.67
C LEU A 290 5.40 15.98 -106.51
N MET A 291 4.60 15.71 -107.54
CA MET A 291 3.15 15.90 -107.47
C MET A 291 2.48 14.89 -106.53
N THR A 292 2.98 13.65 -106.46
CA THR A 292 2.48 12.65 -105.50
C THR A 292 2.81 13.01 -104.05
N ILE A 293 3.97 13.62 -103.78
CA ILE A 293 4.33 14.10 -102.42
C ILE A 293 3.42 15.25 -101.98
N VAL A 294 3.06 16.17 -102.88
CA VAL A 294 2.09 17.24 -102.57
C VAL A 294 0.70 16.65 -102.32
N GLN A 295 0.30 15.64 -103.08
CA GLN A 295 -0.98 14.94 -102.89
C GLN A 295 -1.04 14.21 -101.53
N ASP A 296 -0.01 13.47 -101.14
CA ASP A 296 0.07 12.76 -99.85
C ASP A 296 0.17 13.72 -98.65
N GLN A 297 0.82 14.88 -98.80
CA GLN A 297 1.02 15.82 -97.69
C GLN A 297 -0.08 16.87 -97.53
N THR A 298 -0.96 17.06 -98.53
CA THR A 298 -2.02 18.10 -98.47
C THR A 298 -3.43 17.63 -98.82
N GLY A 299 -3.59 16.44 -99.41
CA GLY A 299 -4.90 15.85 -99.75
C GLY A 299 -5.68 16.57 -100.87
N ILE A 300 -5.13 17.62 -101.48
CA ILE A 300 -5.79 18.40 -102.53
C ILE A 300 -5.50 17.76 -103.90
N GLN A 301 -6.56 17.37 -104.61
CA GLN A 301 -6.40 16.82 -105.97
C GLN A 301 -6.15 17.92 -107.02
N PRO A 302 -5.28 17.67 -108.02
CA PRO A 302 -5.04 18.62 -109.11
C PRO A 302 -6.29 18.81 -110.00
N ILE A 303 -6.49 20.06 -110.43
CA ILE A 303 -7.70 20.50 -111.15
C ILE A 303 -7.83 19.76 -112.51
N GLN A 304 -9.08 19.42 -112.87
CA GLN A 304 -9.44 18.37 -113.84
C GLN A 304 -8.74 18.40 -115.22
N TRP A 305 -8.27 19.54 -115.73
CA TRP A 305 -7.61 19.58 -117.04
C TRP A 305 -6.23 18.88 -117.07
N MET A 306 -5.61 18.61 -115.92
CA MET A 306 -4.38 17.79 -115.82
C MET A 306 -4.65 16.28 -115.62
N ALA A 307 -5.86 15.88 -115.18
CA ALA A 307 -6.17 14.47 -114.96
C ALA A 307 -6.20 13.64 -116.25
N GLY A 308 -6.39 14.29 -117.42
CA GLY A 308 -6.41 13.64 -118.73
C GLY A 308 -5.08 12.99 -119.16
N PHE A 309 -3.95 13.32 -118.51
CA PHE A 309 -2.64 12.72 -118.82
C PHE A 309 -2.29 11.49 -117.97
N SER A 310 -3.03 11.21 -116.89
CA SER A 310 -2.72 10.12 -115.95
C SER A 310 -3.32 8.76 -116.31
N ASN A 311 -4.32 8.71 -117.19
CA ASN A 311 -5.19 7.53 -117.39
C ASN A 311 -4.72 6.55 -118.48
N ASN A 312 -3.40 6.37 -118.66
CA ASN A 312 -2.85 5.43 -119.67
C ASN A 312 -1.62 4.62 -119.18
N PHE A 313 -1.48 4.41 -117.87
CA PHE A 313 -0.53 3.46 -117.30
C PHE A 313 -1.15 2.73 -116.10
N ASP A 314 -1.47 1.45 -116.29
CA ASP A 314 -1.86 0.43 -115.29
C ASP A 314 -3.10 0.75 -114.40
N GLY A 315 -3.84 -0.23 -113.86
CA GLY A 315 -3.65 -1.68 -113.91
C GLY A 315 -4.52 -2.43 -112.87
N ARG A 316 -5.86 -2.30 -112.96
CA ARG A 316 -6.87 -3.24 -112.42
C ARG A 316 -6.82 -3.68 -110.93
N SER A 317 -7.89 -3.32 -110.21
CA SER A 317 -8.59 -4.07 -109.13
C SER A 317 -8.34 -3.71 -107.66
N THR A 318 -9.42 -3.26 -107.00
CA THR A 318 -9.90 -3.61 -105.62
C THR A 318 -8.87 -3.61 -104.46
N ALA A 319 -9.09 -2.87 -103.35
CA ALA A 319 -10.22 -3.09 -102.43
C ALA A 319 -10.26 -2.09 -101.23
N ASN A 320 -11.42 -2.12 -100.54
CA ASN A 320 -11.63 -1.97 -99.08
C ASN A 320 -11.72 -0.61 -98.35
N ALA A 321 -12.48 -0.71 -97.24
CA ALA A 321 -12.50 0.10 -96.02
C ALA A 321 -13.15 1.51 -96.07
N ILE A 322 -14.49 1.53 -95.96
CA ILE A 322 -15.20 2.61 -95.26
C ILE A 322 -15.16 2.28 -93.76
N THR A 323 -14.68 3.21 -92.94
CA THR A 323 -14.85 3.19 -91.47
C THR A 323 -15.18 4.59 -90.97
N ASP A 324 -16.46 4.95 -91.03
CA ASP A 324 -17.00 6.10 -90.30
C ASP A 324 -17.34 5.65 -88.88
N ASN A 325 -16.93 6.41 -87.87
CA ASN A 325 -17.44 6.25 -86.51
C ASN A 325 -17.36 7.58 -85.74
N ASP A 326 -18.31 8.47 -86.01
CA ASP A 326 -18.45 9.74 -85.31
C ASP A 326 -18.98 9.52 -83.88
N GLY A 327 -18.19 9.92 -82.89
CA GLY A 327 -18.58 9.91 -81.48
C GLY A 327 -19.44 11.13 -81.12
N HIS A 328 -20.76 10.98 -81.15
CA HIS A 328 -21.68 12.00 -80.61
C HIS A 328 -22.13 11.71 -79.16
N THR A 329 -22.09 12.76 -78.35
CA THR A 329 -22.45 12.78 -76.92
C THR A 329 -23.91 13.19 -76.67
N GLN A 330 -24.65 12.45 -75.84
CA GLN A 330 -25.86 12.90 -75.12
C GLN A 330 -26.12 11.88 -74.00
N SER A 331 -26.13 12.16 -72.69
CA SER A 331 -26.79 13.21 -71.87
C SER A 331 -28.31 13.04 -71.74
N ASP A 332 -28.75 12.32 -70.70
CA ASP A 332 -29.94 12.57 -69.86
C ASP A 332 -29.86 11.60 -68.65
N ARG A 333 -29.95 11.98 -67.36
CA ARG A 333 -30.91 12.76 -66.56
C ARG A 333 -32.06 11.92 -65.96
N HIS A 334 -32.36 12.28 -64.70
CA HIS A 334 -33.55 12.00 -63.87
C HIS A 334 -33.70 10.69 -63.05
N LEU A 335 -33.43 10.87 -61.75
CA LEU A 335 -34.27 10.53 -60.58
C LEU A 335 -35.25 9.34 -60.63
N SER A 336 -35.10 8.44 -59.65
CA SER A 336 -36.17 8.15 -58.67
C SER A 336 -35.54 7.70 -57.32
N ALA A 337 -36.36 7.60 -56.27
CA ALA A 337 -35.95 7.27 -54.89
C ALA A 337 -36.85 6.16 -54.31
N VAL A 338 -36.62 5.77 -53.03
CA VAL A 338 -37.48 4.89 -52.18
C VAL A 338 -37.35 3.37 -52.51
N VAL A 339 -37.22 2.40 -51.58
CA VAL A 339 -36.77 2.32 -50.16
C VAL A 339 -36.57 0.82 -49.79
N ASP A 340 -36.09 0.52 -48.56
CA ASP A 340 -36.03 -0.77 -47.84
C ASP A 340 -34.83 -1.73 -48.05
N GLY A 341 -34.38 -2.36 -46.94
CA GLY A 341 -33.33 -3.40 -46.98
C GLY A 341 -32.41 -3.60 -45.76
N ASN A 342 -32.76 -3.08 -44.59
CA ASN A 342 -32.22 -3.37 -43.23
C ASN A 342 -31.27 -4.59 -43.03
N VAL A 343 -30.02 -4.34 -42.58
CA VAL A 343 -29.40 -5.08 -41.44
C VAL A 343 -28.55 -4.11 -40.60
N ILE A 344 -28.78 -4.09 -39.29
CA ILE A 344 -28.18 -3.19 -38.31
C ILE A 344 -27.00 -3.85 -37.58
N ALA A 345 -25.96 -3.07 -37.29
CA ALA A 345 -24.85 -3.47 -36.42
C ALA A 345 -25.26 -3.47 -34.93
N LYS A 346 -24.65 -4.33 -34.12
CA LYS A 346 -24.61 -4.16 -32.66
C LYS A 346 -23.19 -4.22 -32.14
N VAL A 347 -22.74 -3.10 -31.59
CA VAL A 347 -21.65 -3.00 -30.63
C VAL A 347 -22.26 -2.63 -29.27
N SER A 348 -21.65 -3.19 -28.23
CA SER A 348 -21.76 -2.91 -26.79
C SER A 348 -22.24 -1.51 -26.38
N GLU A 349 -23.10 -1.41 -25.36
CA GLU A 349 -22.71 -1.01 -23.98
C GLU A 349 -23.91 -0.91 -23.02
N GLU A 350 -23.83 -1.63 -21.89
CA GLU A 350 -24.27 -1.22 -20.54
C GLU A 350 -23.48 -2.04 -19.49
#